data_AF-A0A9D7PR83-F1
#
_entry.id   AF-A0A9D7PR83-F1
#
_cell.length_a   1.000
_cell.length_b   1.000
_cell.length_c   1.000
_cell.angle_alpha   90.00
_cell.angle_beta   90.00
_cell.angle_gamma   90.00
#
_symmetry.space_group_name_H-M   'P 1'
#
loop_
_entity.id
_entity.type
_entity.pdbx_description
1 polymer ?
#
loop_
_entity_poly.entity_id
_entity_poly.type
_entity_poly.pdbx_seq_one_letter_code
_entity_poly.pdbx_strand_id
1 'polypeptide(L)' 'MPTNNLWAGVLSQLLIHQETGCPHSARHAIRLLDQLCEFADLDADVRALCERASQRLGQPMTSVHHVAKERCHARPA' A
#
# COMPACT_ATOMS: atom_id res chain seq x y z
N MET A 1 17.67 9.98 -11.58
CA MET A 1 16.96 10.13 -10.30
C MET A 1 16.34 8.78 -9.92
N PRO A 2 17.06 7.91 -9.19
CA PRO A 2 16.60 6.55 -8.84
C PRO A 2 15.29 6.54 -8.02
N THR A 3 15.03 7.63 -7.29
CA THR A 3 13.80 7.88 -6.54
C THR A 3 12.53 7.87 -7.42
N ASN A 4 12.59 8.28 -8.68
CA ASN A 4 11.41 8.31 -9.55
C ASN A 4 10.86 6.91 -9.84
N ASN A 5 11.75 5.92 -9.99
CA ASN A 5 11.34 4.51 -10.17
C ASN A 5 10.75 3.93 -8.88
N LEU A 6 11.27 4.34 -7.71
CA LEU A 6 10.72 3.93 -6.41
C LEU A 6 9.32 4.51 -6.20
N TRP A 7 9.12 5.79 -6.51
CA TRP A 7 7.79 6.42 -6.45
C TRP A 7 6.78 5.74 -7.38
N ALA A 8 7.17 5.44 -8.62
CA ALA A 8 6.32 4.69 -9.54
C ALA A 8 5.95 3.31 -8.95
N GLY A 9 6.91 2.59 -8.38
CA GLY A 9 6.68 1.29 -7.73
C GLY A 9 5.72 1.37 -6.53
N VAL A 10 5.92 2.35 -5.64
CA VAL A 10 5.03 2.60 -4.49
C VAL A 10 3.61 2.86 -4.96
N LEU A 11 3.43 3.77 -5.92
CA LEU A 11 2.11 4.14 -6.43
C LEU A 11 1.43 2.95 -7.13
N SER A 12 2.16 2.17 -7.94
CA SER A 12 1.62 0.96 -8.55
C SER A 12 1.14 -0.05 -7.52
N GLN A 13 1.92 -0.31 -6.46
CA GLN A 13 1.48 -1.22 -5.40
C GLN A 13 0.32 -0.66 -4.58
N LEU A 14 0.28 0.65 -4.33
CA LEU A 14 -0.87 1.26 -3.65
C LEU A 14 -2.15 1.08 -4.46
N LEU A 15 -2.10 1.30 -5.77
CA LEU A 15 -3.25 1.07 -6.67
C LEU A 15 -3.68 -0.39 -6.65
N ILE A 16 -2.74 -1.33 -6.86
CA ILE A 16 -3.04 -2.77 -6.82
C ILE A 16 -3.66 -3.17 -5.48
N HIS A 17 -3.12 -2.68 -4.36
CA HIS A 17 -3.65 -2.96 -3.04
C HIS A 17 -5.09 -2.44 -2.86
N GLN A 18 -5.39 -1.23 -3.35
CA GLN A 18 -6.75 -0.66 -3.32
C GLN A 18 -7.73 -1.43 -4.22
N GLU A 19 -7.28 -1.87 -5.40
CA GLU A 19 -8.12 -2.59 -6.37
C GLU A 19 -8.39 -4.04 -5.95
N THR A 20 -7.39 -4.71 -5.37
CA THR A 20 -7.44 -6.16 -5.11
C THR A 20 -7.60 -6.52 -3.64
N GLY A 21 -7.30 -5.59 -2.73
CA GLY A 21 -7.19 -5.88 -1.30
C GLY A 21 -5.99 -6.79 -0.95
N CYS A 22 -5.06 -7.03 -1.88
CA CYS A 22 -4.00 -8.01 -1.69
C CYS A 22 -2.99 -7.56 -0.62
N PRO A 23 -2.77 -8.34 0.46
CA PRO A 23 -1.83 -7.99 1.53
C PRO A 23 -0.36 -8.10 1.09
N HIS A 24 -0.06 -8.85 0.03
CA HIS A 24 1.29 -8.91 -0.53
C HIS A 24 1.69 -7.56 -1.15
N SER A 25 0.75 -6.93 -1.86
CA SER A 25 0.97 -5.63 -2.49
C SER A 25 1.16 -4.53 -1.44
N ALA A 26 0.37 -4.53 -0.36
CA ALA A 26 0.58 -3.64 0.78
C ALA A 26 1.99 -3.78 1.38
N ARG A 27 2.45 -5.02 1.62
CA ARG A 27 3.80 -5.27 2.14
C ARG A 27 4.90 -4.80 1.19
N HIS A 28 4.69 -4.92 -0.12
CA HIS A 28 5.63 -4.41 -1.11
C HIS A 28 5.69 -2.87 -1.09
N ALA A 29 4.53 -2.21 -1.05
CA ALA A 29 4.45 -0.75 -0.91
C ALA A 29 5.15 -0.25 0.37
N ILE A 30 4.94 -0.91 1.51
CA ILE A 30 5.59 -0.55 2.79
C ILE A 30 7.11 -0.59 2.67
N ARG A 31 7.68 -1.64 2.06
CA ARG A 31 9.15 -1.74 1.89
C ARG A 31 9.72 -0.63 1.01
N LEU A 32 9.01 -0.30 -0.07
CA LEU A 32 9.44 0.77 -0.97
C LEU A 32 9.34 2.15 -0.31
N LEU A 33 8.32 2.37 0.53
CA LEU A 33 8.18 3.58 1.34
C LEU A 33 9.30 3.69 2.39
N ASP A 34 9.67 2.59 3.04
CA ASP A 34 10.78 2.53 4.00
C ASP A 34 12.11 2.89 3.33
N GLN A 35 12.37 2.30 2.15
CA GLN A 35 13.54 2.62 1.34
C GLN A 35 13.56 4.08 0.88
N LEU A 36 12.40 4.69 0.58
CA LEU A 36 12.32 6.12 0.27
C LEU A 36 12.74 6.99 1.46
N CYS A 37 12.37 6.61 2.69
CA CYS A 37 12.74 7.34 3.90
C CYS A 37 14.26 7.37 4.15
N GLU A 38 15.01 6.37 3.67
CA GLU A 38 16.47 6.29 3.78
C GLU A 38 17.22 7.31 2.90
N PHE A 39 16.55 7.94 1.93
CA PHE A 39 17.18 8.98 1.12
C PHE A 39 17.32 10.30 1.91
N ALA A 40 18.55 10.79 2.02
CA ALA A 40 18.89 12.01 2.77
C ALA A 40 18.26 13.28 2.16
N ASP A 41 18.11 13.32 0.83
CA ASP A 41 17.48 14.43 0.10
C ASP A 41 15.94 14.42 0.18
N LEU A 42 15.34 13.45 0.89
CA LEU A 42 13.90 13.42 1.06
C LEU A 42 13.45 14.48 2.07
N ASP A 43 12.48 15.28 1.64
CA ASP A 43 11.83 16.29 2.47
C ASP A 43 11.20 15.68 3.74
N ALA A 44 11.25 16.42 4.85
CA ALA A 44 10.76 15.93 6.14
C ALA A 44 9.25 15.66 6.15
N ASP A 45 8.46 16.49 5.47
CA ASP A 45 7.01 16.28 5.32
C ASP A 45 6.72 15.02 4.50
N VAL A 46 7.52 14.77 3.47
CA VAL A 46 7.40 13.57 2.63
C VAL A 46 7.80 12.32 3.41
N ARG A 47 8.86 12.38 4.22
CA ARG A 47 9.25 11.29 5.13
C ARG A 47 8.12 10.95 6.12
N ALA A 48 7.57 11.96 6.78
CA ALA A 48 6.44 11.79 7.70
C ALA A 48 5.18 11.26 6.99
N LEU A 49 4.96 11.61 5.72
CA LEU A 49 3.89 11.03 4.91
C LEU A 49 4.14 9.54 4.62
N CYS A 50 5.36 9.18 4.22
CA CYS A 50 5.76 7.80 3.96
C CYS A 50 5.59 6.91 5.20
N GLU A 51 6.01 7.38 6.37
CA GLU A 51 5.85 6.66 7.65
C GLU A 51 4.37 6.42 7.99
N ARG A 52 3.54 7.47 7.90
CA ARG A 52 2.08 7.35 8.13
C ARG A 52 1.41 6.42 7.14
N ALA A 53 1.82 6.46 5.87
CA ALA A 53 1.31 5.58 4.84
C ALA A 53 1.67 4.11 5.15
N SER A 54 2.92 3.84 5.50
CA SER A 54 3.38 2.50 5.88
C SER A 54 2.62 1.94 7.08
N GLN A 55 2.39 2.76 8.12
CA GLN A 55 1.59 2.37 9.28
C GLN A 55 0.14 2.03 8.89
N ARG A 56 -0.49 2.85 8.05
CA ARG A 56 -1.86 2.60 7.58
C ARG A 56 -1.98 1.35 6.72
N LEU A 57 -1.00 1.07 5.87
CA LEU A 57 -0.97 -0.13 5.04
C LEU A 57 -0.70 -1.40 5.85
N GLY A 58 0.08 -1.28 6.94
CA GLY A 58 0.40 -2.39 7.84
C GLY A 58 -0.75 -2.76 8.77
N GLN A 59 -1.71 -1.86 8.98
CA GLN A 59 -2.94 -2.18 9.69
C GLN A 59 -3.80 -3.05 8.78
N PRO A 60 -4.26 -4.24 9.26
CA PRO A 60 -5.31 -4.95 8.54
C PRO A 60 -6.46 -3.97 8.37
N MET A 61 -6.96 -3.80 7.13
CA MET A 61 -8.12 -2.96 6.86
C MET A 61 -9.31 -3.48 7.66
N THR A 62 -9.42 -3.09 8.92
CA THR A 62 -10.59 -3.33 9.76
C THR A 62 -11.65 -2.36 9.28
N SER A 63 -12.27 -2.73 8.17
CA SER A 63 -13.64 -2.42 7.77
C SER A 63 -14.12 -0.99 8.04
N VAL A 64 -13.88 -0.10 7.08
CA VAL A 64 -14.90 0.92 6.72
C VAL A 64 -15.46 0.64 5.29
N HIS A 65 -14.89 -0.32 4.55
CA HIS A 65 -15.37 -0.73 3.21
C HIS A 65 -15.64 -2.24 3.09
N HIS A 66 -16.11 -2.91 4.15
CA HIS A 66 -16.69 -4.26 4.03
C HIS A 66 -18.22 -4.17 3.89
N VAL A 67 -18.68 -3.57 2.81
CA VAL A 67 -20.00 -3.88 2.24
C VAL A 67 -19.75 -4.38 0.82
N ALA A 68 -20.15 -5.63 0.57
CA ALA A 68 -20.17 -6.30 -0.72
C ALA A 68 -18.88 -7.03 -1.17
N LYS A 69 -18.39 -8.00 -0.39
CA LYS A 69 -17.72 -9.16 -1.02
C LYS A 69 -17.78 -10.43 -0.19
N GLU A 70 -18.97 -10.99 0.01
CA GLU A 70 -19.10 -12.39 0.44
C GLU A 70 -20.53 -12.93 0.23
N ARG A 71 -20.96 -13.05 -1.04
CA ARG A 71 -22.04 -13.97 -1.42
C ARG A 71 -22.03 -14.36 -2.91
N CYS A 72 -20.86 -14.71 -3.46
CA CYS A 72 -20.76 -15.32 -4.80
C CYS A 72 -19.83 -16.55 -4.77
N HIS A 73 -20.11 -17.52 -3.93
CA HIS A 73 -19.73 -18.91 -4.21
C HIS A 73 -20.93 -19.83 -3.91
N ALA A 74 -21.96 -19.69 -4.74
CA ALA A 74 -22.88 -20.79 -4.99
C ALA A 74 -22.27 -21.65 -6.11
N ARG A 75 -22.11 -22.95 -5.86
CA ARG A 75 -22.13 -23.95 -6.94
C ARG A 75 -23.13 -25.04 -6.55
N PRO A 76 -24.04 -25.42 -7.45
CA PRO A 76 -25.08 -26.41 -7.19
C PRO A 76 -24.51 -27.83 -7.34
N ALA A 77 -25.11 -28.76 -6.63
CA ALA A 77 -25.08 -30.19 -6.92
C ALA A 77 -26.53 -30.71 -6.86
#